data_AF-A0A7Y3S280-F1
#
_entry.id   AF-A0A7Y3S280-F1
#
_cell.length_a   1.000
_cell.length_b   1.000
_cell.length_c   1.000
_cell.angle_alpha   90.00
_cell.angle_beta   90.00
_cell.angle_gamma   90.00
#
_symmetry.space_group_name_H-M   'P 1'
#
loop_
_entity.id
_entity.type
_entity.pdbx_description
1 polymer ?
#
loop_
_entity_poly.entity_id
_entity_poly.type
_entity_poly.pdbx_seq_one_letter_code
_entity_poly.pdbx_strand_id
1 'polypeptide(L)'
;MKKHTASIRMRSRILSQRLLMENRIMHARLLADIDGLESLADDLRRLKANNLRASDLGEDLPSLERFRWSAREAPCLEGIVFGHPVLHDGDVILTSEVFAYFEEDGQSFVRTLNRWYRLANASLDRRLDA
;
A
#
# COMPACT_ATOMS: atom_id res chain seq x y z
N MET A 1 34.62 10.66 -23.98
CA MET A 1 33.93 9.64 -23.14
C MET A 1 33.39 10.16 -21.79
N LYS A 2 33.06 11.45 -21.61
CA LYS A 2 32.56 11.99 -20.31
C LYS A 2 31.05 12.32 -20.25
N LYS A 3 30.33 12.32 -21.39
CA LYS A 3 28.94 12.81 -21.46
C LYS A 3 27.86 11.74 -21.16
N HIS A 4 28.16 10.44 -21.28
CA HIS A 4 27.17 9.38 -21.02
C HIS A 4 26.93 9.10 -19.53
N THR A 5 27.96 9.23 -18.69
CA THR A 5 27.88 8.90 -17.25
C THR A 5 27.07 9.92 -16.44
N ALA A 6 27.00 11.17 -16.89
CA ALA A 6 26.25 12.24 -16.23
C ALA A 6 24.72 12.07 -16.40
N SER A 7 24.26 11.59 -17.56
CA SER A 7 22.84 11.38 -17.87
C SER A 7 22.20 10.26 -17.03
N ILE A 8 22.95 9.19 -16.78
CA ILE A 8 22.52 8.05 -15.96
C ILE A 8 22.40 8.46 -14.48
N ARG A 9 23.38 9.21 -13.95
CA ARG A 9 23.33 9.73 -12.57
C ARG A 9 22.18 10.72 -12.33
N MET A 10 21.82 11.52 -13.33
CA MET A 10 20.75 12.51 -13.21
C MET A 10 19.36 11.86 -13.26
N ARG A 11 19.15 10.85 -14.11
CA ARG A 11 17.89 10.07 -14.18
C ARG A 11 17.66 9.22 -12.93
N SER A 12 18.70 8.58 -12.40
CA SER A 12 18.64 7.85 -11.12
C SER A 12 18.20 8.77 -9.96
N ARG A 13 18.70 10.01 -9.92
CA ARG A 13 18.36 10.98 -8.88
C ARG A 13 16.90 11.47 -8.95
N ILE A 14 16.31 11.56 -10.14
CA ILE A 14 14.90 11.97 -10.33
C ILE A 14 13.96 10.83 -9.91
N LEU A 15 14.27 9.57 -10.28
CA LEU A 15 13.48 8.41 -9.88
C LEU A 15 13.53 8.22 -8.35
N SER A 16 14.70 8.38 -7.73
CA SER A 16 14.83 8.36 -6.28
C SER A 16 14.09 9.52 -5.60
N GLN A 17 14.10 10.74 -6.15
CA GLN A 17 13.34 11.86 -5.56
C GLN A 17 11.81 11.67 -5.68
N ARG A 18 11.34 11.08 -6.78
CA ARG A 18 9.93 10.72 -6.95
C ARG A 18 9.50 9.63 -5.98
N LEU A 19 10.29 8.56 -5.87
CA LEU A 19 10.05 7.47 -4.94
C LEU A 19 10.08 7.95 -3.48
N LEU A 20 11.00 8.84 -3.12
CA LEU A 20 11.06 9.47 -1.80
C LEU A 20 9.86 10.40 -1.53
N MET A 21 9.33 11.08 -2.54
CA MET A 21 8.14 11.93 -2.40
C MET A 21 6.85 11.09 -2.30
N GLU A 22 6.72 10.07 -3.13
CA GLU A 22 5.64 9.07 -3.07
C GLU A 22 5.69 8.33 -1.73
N ASN A 23 6.88 7.99 -1.22
CA ASN A 23 7.07 7.40 0.09
C ASN A 23 6.68 8.37 1.22
N ARG A 24 7.07 9.64 1.17
CA ARG A 24 6.66 10.64 2.16
C ARG A 24 5.15 10.87 2.16
N ILE A 25 4.51 10.87 0.98
CA ILE A 25 3.06 10.99 0.84
C ILE A 25 2.37 9.73 1.39
N MET A 26 2.89 8.54 1.08
CA MET A 26 2.39 7.28 1.63
C MET A 26 2.58 7.21 3.16
N HIS A 27 3.71 7.66 3.70
CA HIS A 27 3.98 7.64 5.13
C HIS A 27 3.08 8.63 5.90
N ALA A 28 2.86 9.83 5.36
CA ALA A 28 1.92 10.79 5.95
C ALA A 28 0.47 10.27 5.92
N ARG A 29 0.08 9.59 4.83
CA ARG A 29 -1.22 8.93 4.72
C ARG A 29 -1.35 7.76 5.69
N LEU A 30 -0.33 6.91 5.80
CA LEU A 30 -0.29 5.79 6.74
C LEU A 30 -0.48 6.24 8.19
N LEU A 31 0.20 7.31 8.62
CA LEU A 31 0.03 7.83 9.98
C LEU A 31 -1.39 8.34 10.24
N ALA A 32 -1.99 9.04 9.26
CA ALA A 32 -3.40 9.43 9.34
C ALA A 32 -4.35 8.23 9.28
N ASP A 33 -3.92 7.14 8.62
CA ASP A 33 -4.69 5.90 8.52
C ASP A 33 -4.62 5.08 9.82
N ILE A 34 -3.61 5.21 10.69
CA ILE A 34 -3.50 4.36 11.91
C ILE A 34 -4.68 4.59 12.86
N ASP A 35 -4.95 5.82 13.30
CA ASP A 35 -6.05 6.11 14.22
C ASP A 35 -7.40 5.68 13.62
N GLY A 36 -7.58 5.91 12.31
CA GLY A 36 -8.76 5.48 11.57
C GLY A 36 -8.88 3.95 11.48
N LEU A 37 -7.78 3.23 11.26
CA LEU A 37 -7.73 1.77 11.19
C LEU A 37 -7.95 1.12 12.55
N GLU A 38 -7.44 1.72 13.64
CA GLU A 38 -7.70 1.27 15.01
C GLU A 38 -9.18 1.43 15.37
N SER A 39 -9.74 2.62 15.12
CA SER A 39 -11.16 2.91 15.32
C SER A 39 -12.04 1.95 14.50
N LEU A 40 -11.74 1.78 13.20
CA LEU A 40 -12.43 0.82 12.33
C LEU A 40 -12.34 -0.61 12.87
N ALA A 41 -11.17 -1.06 13.30
CA ALA A 41 -10.99 -2.41 13.83
C ALA A 41 -11.81 -2.63 15.10
N ASP A 42 -11.90 -1.63 15.98
CA ASP A 42 -12.71 -1.70 17.19
C ASP A 42 -14.21 -1.74 16.89
N ASP A 43 -14.69 -0.91 15.97
CA ASP A 43 -16.09 -0.94 15.54
C ASP A 43 -16.45 -2.30 14.91
N LEU A 44 -15.59 -2.84 14.04
CA LEU A 44 -15.80 -4.16 13.44
C LEU A 44 -15.78 -5.29 14.48
N ARG A 45 -14.94 -5.19 15.53
CA ARG A 45 -14.95 -6.15 16.65
C ARG A 45 -16.26 -6.07 17.43
N ARG A 46 -16.76 -4.87 17.74
CA ARG A 46 -18.03 -4.66 18.44
C ARG A 46 -19.21 -5.19 17.64
N LEU A 47 -19.22 -4.95 16.32
CA LEU A 47 -20.20 -5.53 15.40
C LEU A 47 -20.15 -7.06 15.41
N LYS A 48 -18.96 -7.65 15.24
CA LYS A 48 -18.77 -9.11 15.25
C LYS A 48 -19.24 -9.76 16.55
N ALA A 49 -19.06 -9.07 17.68
CA ALA A 49 -19.52 -9.51 18.99
C ALA A 49 -21.02 -9.28 19.24
N ASN A 50 -21.77 -8.73 18.28
CA ASN A 50 -23.16 -8.27 18.43
C ASN A 50 -23.35 -7.29 19.61
N ASN A 51 -22.33 -6.47 19.90
CA ASN A 51 -22.30 -5.54 21.04
C ASN A 51 -22.23 -4.06 20.60
N LEU A 52 -22.61 -3.76 19.36
CA LEU A 52 -22.73 -2.40 18.87
C LEU A 52 -24.22 -2.02 18.81
N ARG A 53 -24.62 -0.98 19.53
CA ARG A 53 -25.96 -0.39 19.47
C ARG A 53 -25.90 0.95 18.76
N ALA A 54 -27.01 1.34 18.12
CA ALA A 54 -27.11 2.65 17.46
C ALA A 54 -26.82 3.82 18.43
N SER A 55 -27.25 3.69 19.70
CA SER A 55 -26.95 4.65 20.76
C SER A 55 -25.46 4.86 21.01
N ASP A 56 -24.61 3.90 20.62
CA ASP A 56 -23.18 3.98 20.86
C ASP A 56 -22.42 4.70 19.73
N LEU A 57 -23.10 5.04 18.63
CA LEU A 57 -22.49 5.68 17.45
C LEU A 57 -22.41 7.21 17.58
N GLY A 58 -23.07 7.78 18.60
CA GLY A 58 -23.14 9.23 18.82
C GLY A 58 -24.15 9.93 17.90
N GLU A 59 -24.45 11.19 18.22
CA GLU A 59 -25.45 12.00 17.49
C GLU A 59 -24.84 12.75 16.29
N ASP A 60 -23.51 12.91 16.24
CA ASP A 60 -22.79 13.69 15.22
C ASP A 60 -22.49 12.91 13.92
N LEU A 61 -23.31 11.90 13.61
CA LEU A 61 -23.12 11.07 12.41
C LEU A 61 -23.50 11.84 11.13
N PRO A 62 -22.65 11.84 10.09
CA PRO A 62 -23.02 12.43 8.81
C PRO A 62 -24.16 11.64 8.15
N SER A 63 -25.14 12.34 7.61
CA SER A 63 -26.21 11.76 6.78
C SER A 63 -25.80 11.69 5.31
N LEU A 64 -26.07 10.56 4.64
CA LEU A 64 -25.80 10.35 3.21
C LEU A 64 -27.09 10.04 2.46
N GLU A 65 -27.56 10.95 1.60
CA GLU A 65 -28.79 10.79 0.82
C GLU A 65 -28.52 10.34 -0.62
N ARG A 66 -29.52 9.67 -1.25
CA ARG A 66 -29.48 9.23 -2.66
C ARG A 66 -28.21 8.42 -2.99
N PHE A 67 -27.77 7.58 -2.06
CA PHE A 67 -26.56 6.78 -2.22
C PHE A 67 -26.75 5.64 -3.22
N ARG A 68 -25.64 5.21 -3.82
CA ARG A 68 -25.54 3.97 -4.61
C ARG A 68 -24.29 3.21 -4.20
N TRP A 69 -24.32 1.90 -4.38
CA TRP A 69 -23.11 1.08 -4.24
C TRP A 69 -22.12 1.42 -5.35
N SER A 70 -20.85 1.58 -4.97
CA SER A 70 -19.74 1.83 -5.89
C SER A 70 -18.47 1.21 -5.32
N ALA A 71 -17.50 0.96 -6.18
CA ALA A 71 -16.14 0.59 -5.78
C ALA A 71 -15.16 1.70 -6.19
N ARG A 72 -14.03 1.78 -5.49
CA ARG A 72 -12.89 2.64 -5.85
C ARG A 72 -11.67 1.76 -6.08
N GLU A 73 -10.81 2.15 -7.01
CA GLU A 73 -9.49 1.54 -7.13
C GLU A 73 -8.62 1.93 -5.92
N ALA A 74 -7.82 0.99 -5.45
CA ALA A 74 -6.86 1.19 -4.37
C ALA A 74 -5.46 0.77 -4.85
N PRO A 75 -4.39 1.47 -4.44
CA PRO A 75 -3.03 1.07 -4.78
C PRO A 75 -2.76 -0.35 -4.29
N CYS A 76 -2.40 -1.25 -5.21
CA CYS A 76 -2.05 -2.64 -4.92
C CYS A 76 -0.80 -3.04 -5.71
N LEU A 77 -0.25 -4.22 -5.40
CA LEU A 77 0.84 -4.80 -6.16
C LEU A 77 0.32 -5.94 -7.03
N GLU A 78 0.90 -6.06 -8.22
CA GLU A 78 0.77 -7.24 -9.08
C GLU A 78 2.15 -7.86 -9.29
N GLY A 79 2.26 -9.18 -9.21
CA GLY A 79 3.53 -9.86 -9.43
C GLY A 79 3.50 -11.36 -9.15
N ILE A 80 4.66 -12.00 -9.33
CA ILE A 80 4.84 -13.43 -9.06
C ILE A 80 5.17 -13.61 -7.58
N VAL A 81 4.42 -14.47 -6.88
CA VAL A 81 4.59 -14.71 -5.45
C VAL A 81 5.47 -15.92 -5.18
N PHE A 82 6.25 -15.84 -4.10
CA PHE A 82 7.03 -16.94 -3.54
C PHE A 82 6.93 -16.92 -2.01
N GLY A 83 6.92 -18.10 -1.39
CA GLY A 83 6.86 -18.28 0.06
C GLY A 83 5.55 -17.86 0.71
N HIS A 84 4.45 -17.76 -0.04
CA HIS A 84 3.15 -17.42 0.53
C HIS A 84 2.56 -18.63 1.27
N PRO A 85 2.03 -18.49 2.49
CA PRO A 85 1.59 -19.64 3.31
C PRO A 85 0.36 -20.38 2.78
N VAL A 86 -0.31 -19.83 1.75
CA VAL A 86 -1.56 -20.39 1.18
C VAL A 86 -1.50 -20.51 -0.36
N LEU A 87 -0.64 -19.75 -1.02
CA LEU A 87 -0.60 -19.69 -2.50
C LEU A 87 0.65 -20.42 -2.98
N HIS A 88 0.62 -20.94 -4.20
CA HIS A 88 1.78 -21.67 -4.72
C HIS A 88 2.84 -20.69 -5.23
N ASP A 89 4.09 -21.13 -5.11
CA ASP A 89 5.21 -20.39 -5.69
C ASP A 89 5.08 -20.34 -7.21
N GLY A 90 5.28 -19.16 -7.79
CA GLY A 90 5.14 -18.93 -9.23
C GLY A 90 3.78 -18.39 -9.67
N ASP A 91 2.78 -18.32 -8.76
CA ASP A 91 1.48 -17.74 -9.07
C ASP A 91 1.60 -16.22 -9.31
N VAL A 92 0.94 -15.71 -10.35
CA VAL A 92 0.71 -14.27 -10.53
C VAL A 92 -0.45 -13.84 -9.65
N ILE A 93 -0.23 -12.85 -8.80
CA ILE A 93 -1.21 -12.39 -7.82
C ILE A 93 -1.44 -10.89 -7.93
N LEU A 94 -2.64 -10.47 -7.55
CA LEU A 94 -2.97 -9.08 -7.19
C LEU A 94 -3.12 -9.02 -5.66
N THR A 95 -2.41 -8.10 -5.00
CA THR A 95 -2.51 -7.96 -3.54
C THR A 95 -3.71 -7.12 -3.13
N SER A 96 -4.03 -7.14 -1.83
CA SER A 96 -4.85 -6.10 -1.21
C SER A 96 -4.15 -4.72 -1.25
N GLU A 97 -4.88 -3.67 -0.83
CA GLU A 97 -4.37 -2.30 -0.73
C GLU A 97 -3.04 -2.21 0.02
N VAL A 98 -2.14 -1.37 -0.50
CA VAL A 98 -0.84 -1.01 0.06
C VAL A 98 -1.01 0.10 1.10
N PHE A 99 -0.44 -0.12 2.27
CA PHE A 99 -0.47 0.81 3.40
C PHE A 99 0.90 1.41 3.71
N ALA A 100 1.99 0.64 3.58
CA ALA A 100 3.32 1.12 3.94
C ALA A 100 4.40 0.63 2.98
N TYR A 101 5.45 1.43 2.86
CA TYR A 101 6.71 1.04 2.26
C TYR A 101 7.84 1.27 3.26
N PHE A 102 8.73 0.30 3.37
CA PHE A 102 9.85 0.30 4.30
C PHE A 102 11.11 -0.19 3.60
N GLU A 103 12.24 0.48 3.82
CA GLU A 103 13.54 0.08 3.31
C GLU A 103 14.52 -0.10 4.47
N GLU A 104 15.22 -1.23 4.46
CA GLU A 104 16.26 -1.56 5.43
C GLU A 104 17.33 -2.42 4.76
N ASP A 105 18.61 -2.09 4.99
CA ASP A 105 19.76 -2.80 4.43
C ASP A 105 19.70 -3.03 2.90
N GLY A 106 19.17 -2.04 2.17
CA GLY A 106 19.03 -2.10 0.71
C GLY A 106 17.96 -3.10 0.22
N GLN A 107 17.08 -3.55 1.11
CA GLN A 107 15.91 -4.35 0.80
C GLN A 107 14.64 -3.50 0.94
N SER A 108 13.69 -3.70 0.04
CA SER A 108 12.41 -2.99 0.02
C SER A 108 11.27 -3.90 0.47
N PHE A 109 10.40 -3.37 1.32
CA PHE A 109 9.27 -4.09 1.89
C PHE A 109 7.99 -3.26 1.73
N VAL A 110 6.88 -3.95 1.49
CA VAL A 110 5.57 -3.32 1.37
C VAL A 110 4.60 -3.99 2.34
N ARG A 111 3.94 -3.18 3.17
CA ARG A 111 2.79 -3.60 3.97
C ARG A 111 1.53 -3.44 3.15
N THR A 112 0.81 -4.54 2.97
CA THR A 112 -0.58 -4.54 2.48
C THR A 112 -1.55 -4.75 3.64
N LEU A 113 -2.86 -4.75 3.42
CA LEU A 113 -3.84 -5.10 4.47
C LEU A 113 -3.48 -6.44 5.15
N ASN A 114 -3.15 -7.45 4.35
CA ASN A 114 -3.03 -8.82 4.85
C ASN A 114 -1.60 -9.23 5.18
N ARG A 115 -0.59 -8.84 4.37
CA ARG A 115 0.80 -9.30 4.57
C ARG A 115 1.87 -8.24 4.33
N TRP A 116 3.07 -8.52 4.84
CA TRP A 116 4.30 -7.90 4.39
C TRP A 116 4.84 -8.68 3.20
N TYR A 117 5.26 -7.96 2.16
CA TYR A 117 5.95 -8.52 1.01
C TYR A 117 7.35 -7.92 0.93
N ARG A 118 8.35 -8.78 0.71
CA ARG A 118 9.68 -8.34 0.29
C ARG A 118 9.67 -8.20 -1.22
N LEU A 119 10.12 -7.06 -1.73
CA LEU A 119 10.26 -6.86 -3.17
C LEU A 119 11.64 -7.36 -3.60
N ALA A 120 11.66 -8.50 -4.28
CA ALA A 120 12.89 -9.02 -4.87
C ALA A 120 13.28 -8.13 -6.05
N ASN A 121 14.48 -7.53 -6.00
CA ASN A 121 15.06 -6.70 -7.04
C ASN A 121 14.10 -5.62 -7.56
N ALA A 122 14.01 -4.48 -6.86
CA ALA A 122 13.47 -3.23 -7.39
C ALA A 122 14.34 -2.64 -8.54
N SER A 123 14.95 -3.47 -9.38
CA SER A 123 15.33 -3.06 -10.73
C SER A 123 14.07 -3.04 -11.60
N LEU A 124 13.04 -2.30 -11.18
CA LEU A 124 11.94 -1.93 -12.04
C LEU A 124 12.50 -0.87 -13.00
N ASP A 125 12.98 -1.34 -14.16
CA ASP A 125 12.84 -0.75 -15.50
C ASP A 125 13.98 -1.19 -16.44
N ARG A 126 14.06 -2.50 -16.76
CA ARG A 126 14.97 -2.99 -17.82
C ARG A 126 14.27 -3.89 -18.84
N ARG A 127 12.93 -3.82 -18.92
CA ARG A 127 12.12 -4.61 -19.88
C ARG A 127 11.26 -3.76 -20.81
N LEU A 128 11.48 -2.45 -20.89
CA LEU A 128 10.89 -1.59 -21.92
C LEU A 128 11.87 -1.16 -23.03
N ASP A 129 13.11 -1.67 -23.02
CA ASP A 129 14.14 -1.37 -24.03
C ASP A 129 14.52 -2.60 -24.90
N ALA A 130 13.59 -3.50 -25.20
CA ALA A 130 13.79 -4.59 -26.17
C ALA A 130 12.93 -4.38 -27.42
#